data_AF-B0DT03-F1
#
_entry.id   AF-B0DT03-F1
#
_cell.length_a   1.000
_cell.length_b   1.000
_cell.length_c   1.000
_cell.angle_alpha   90.00
_cell.angle_beta   90.00
_cell.angle_gamma   90.00
#
_symmetry.space_group_name_H-M   'P 1'
#
loop_
_entity.id
_entity.type
_entity.pdbx_description
1 polymer ?
#
loop_
_entity_poly.entity_id
_entity_poly.type
_entity_poly.pdbx_seq_one_letter_code
_entity_poly.pdbx_strand_id
1 'polypeptide(L)'
;VYDYTLSVPCGRVTTYKDLSLAVGGSPRSVGNALRNNPFAPYVPCHRVIASNLYIGGFIGEWGPTAKTGTKVNKKIALLSREGVTFDQRGFLDNEDYLWKGSSSFER
;
A
#
# COMPACT_ATOMS: atom_id res chain seq x y z
N VAL A 1 2.88 -1.91 12.82
CA VAL A 1 2.91 -1.49 11.39
C VAL A 1 3.42 -2.61 10.49
N TYR A 2 4.64 -3.10 10.71
CA TYR A 2 5.25 -4.13 9.85
C TYR A 2 4.51 -5.47 9.89
N ASP A 3 4.15 -5.97 11.07
CA ASP A 3 3.37 -7.22 11.21
C ASP A 3 2.03 -7.18 10.47
N TYR A 4 1.32 -6.06 10.57
CA TYR A 4 0.07 -5.86 9.82
C TYR A 4 0.30 -5.80 8.30
N THR A 5 1.45 -5.27 7.88
CA THR A 5 1.79 -5.23 6.45
C THR A 5 2.12 -6.64 5.94
N LEU A 6 2.75 -7.48 6.78
CA LEU A 6 3.02 -8.89 6.47
C LEU A 6 1.73 -9.73 6.37
N SER A 7 0.66 -9.35 7.06
CA SER A 7 -0.62 -10.06 6.96
C SER A 7 -1.45 -9.68 5.73
N VAL A 8 -1.08 -8.62 4.98
CA VAL A 8 -1.71 -8.31 3.69
C VAL A 8 -1.32 -9.40 2.67
N PRO A 9 -2.27 -10.18 2.15
CA PRO A 9 -1.94 -11.28 1.24
C PRO A 9 -1.44 -10.78 -0.13
N CYS A 10 -0.72 -11.65 -0.84
CA CYS A 10 -0.30 -11.41 -2.22
C CYS A 10 -1.53 -11.17 -3.11
N GLY A 11 -1.44 -10.20 -4.03
CA GLY A 11 -2.55 -9.85 -4.92
C GLY A 11 -3.62 -8.98 -4.26
N ARG A 12 -3.36 -8.48 -3.04
CA ARG A 12 -4.22 -7.50 -2.37
C ARG A 12 -3.40 -6.30 -1.89
N VAL A 13 -4.10 -5.20 -1.67
CA VAL A 13 -3.57 -3.94 -1.15
C VAL A 13 -4.38 -3.47 0.04
N THR A 14 -3.76 -2.73 0.95
CA THR A 14 -4.46 -2.05 2.06
C THR A 14 -4.18 -0.56 2.01
N THR A 15 -4.92 0.25 2.77
CA THR A 15 -4.70 1.70 2.78
C THR A 15 -3.92 2.15 4.02
N TYR A 16 -3.22 3.29 3.94
CA TYR A 16 -2.61 3.90 5.13
C TYR A 16 -3.63 4.18 6.24
N LYS A 17 -4.89 4.47 5.86
CA LYS A 17 -5.99 4.67 6.82
C LYS A 17 -6.33 3.36 7.52
N ASP A 18 -6.61 2.30 6.77
CA ASP A 18 -6.99 1.00 7.36
C ASP A 18 -5.86 0.43 8.22
N LEU A 19 -4.62 0.56 7.76
CA LEU A 19 -3.45 0.19 8.54
C LEU A 19 -3.38 1.00 9.85
N SER A 20 -3.55 2.33 9.80
CA SER A 20 -3.54 3.16 11.01
C SER A 20 -4.68 2.86 11.97
N LEU A 21 -5.86 2.48 11.45
CA LEU A 21 -6.99 2.06 12.27
C LEU A 21 -6.70 0.72 12.97
N ALA A 22 -6.04 -0.21 12.29
CA ALA A 22 -5.75 -1.52 12.85
C ALA A 22 -4.59 -1.52 13.87
N VAL A 23 -3.54 -0.73 13.65
CA VAL A 23 -2.34 -0.73 14.52
C VAL A 23 -2.25 0.49 15.44
N GLY A 24 -3.15 1.46 15.29
CA GLY A 24 -3.09 2.75 15.95
C GLY A 24 -2.18 3.77 15.27
N GLY A 25 -2.30 5.04 15.69
CA GLY A 25 -1.56 6.17 15.15
C GLY A 25 -2.29 6.90 14.01
N SER A 26 -1.56 7.73 13.27
CA SER A 26 -2.08 8.48 12.11
C SER A 26 -1.57 7.89 10.79
N PRO A 27 -2.32 8.04 9.67
CA PRO A 27 -1.86 7.61 8.35
C PRO A 27 -0.46 8.16 7.98
N ARG A 28 -0.15 9.39 8.40
CA ARG A 28 1.18 10.00 8.22
C ARG A 28 2.27 9.29 9.02
N SER A 29 2.01 8.98 10.29
CA SER A 29 2.99 8.27 11.13
C SER A 29 3.26 6.85 10.62
N VAL A 30 2.22 6.15 10.15
CA VAL A 30 2.36 4.83 9.52
C VAL A 30 3.15 4.94 8.22
N GLY A 31 2.84 5.94 7.38
CA GLY A 31 3.59 6.20 6.14
C GLY A 31 5.07 6.48 6.40
N ASN A 32 5.40 7.23 7.45
CA ASN A 32 6.80 7.45 7.86
C ASN A 32 7.49 6.16 8.33
N ALA A 33 6.80 5.30 9.09
CA ALA A 33 7.34 4.01 9.48
C ALA A 33 7.62 3.11 8.26
N LEU A 34 6.69 3.05 7.30
CA LEU A 34 6.86 2.27 6.07
C LEU A 34 7.95 2.86 5.15
N ARG A 35 8.10 4.18 5.12
CA ARG A 35 9.16 4.88 4.37
C ARG A 35 10.55 4.54 4.91
N ASN A 36 10.69 4.42 6.22
CA ASN A 36 11.95 4.12 6.90
C ASN A 36 12.10 2.62 7.23
N ASN A 37 11.33 1.75 6.54
CA ASN A 37 11.33 0.34 6.81
C ASN A 37 12.70 -0.30 6.48
N PRO A 38 13.48 -0.77 7.47
CA PRO A 38 14.80 -1.37 7.24
C PRO A 38 14.69 -2.81 6.70
N PHE A 39 13.50 -3.40 6.73
CA PHE A 39 13.23 -4.79 6.31
C PHE A 39 12.67 -4.90 4.88
N ALA A 40 12.75 -3.82 4.08
CA ALA A 40 12.39 -3.90 2.68
C ALA A 40 13.42 -4.77 1.92
N PRO A 41 13.00 -5.74 1.06
CA PRO A 41 11.65 -5.98 0.55
C PRO A 41 10.84 -7.07 1.28
N TYR A 42 11.36 -7.69 2.34
CA TYR A 42 10.69 -8.79 3.06
C TYR A 42 9.32 -8.38 3.62
N VAL A 43 9.24 -7.19 4.21
CA VAL A 43 7.96 -6.58 4.57
C VAL A 43 7.37 -5.89 3.33
N PRO A 44 6.18 -6.31 2.85
CA PRO A 44 5.62 -5.88 1.55
C PRO A 44 4.99 -4.48 1.64
N CYS A 45 5.81 -3.46 1.94
CA CYS A 45 5.36 -2.07 2.07
C CYS A 45 4.77 -1.50 0.76
N HIS A 46 5.04 -2.13 -0.39
CA HIS A 46 4.40 -1.81 -1.67
C HIS A 46 2.91 -2.13 -1.70
N ARG A 47 2.38 -2.98 -0.81
CA ARG A 47 0.94 -3.27 -0.71
C ARG A 47 0.11 -2.20 -0.01
N VAL A 48 0.74 -1.15 0.54
CA VAL A 48 0.03 -0.07 1.24
C VAL A 48 -0.14 1.14 0.32
N ILE A 49 -1.37 1.55 0.03
CA ILE A 49 -1.72 2.65 -0.88
C ILE A 49 -2.50 3.77 -0.18
N ALA A 50 -2.80 4.85 -0.90
CA ALA A 50 -3.60 5.95 -0.37
C ALA A 50 -5.06 5.53 -0.17
N SER A 51 -5.75 6.16 0.79
CA SER A 51 -7.12 5.81 1.16
C SER A 51 -8.17 6.11 0.08
N ASN A 52 -7.81 6.92 -0.90
CA ASN A 52 -8.60 7.18 -2.12
C ASN A 52 -8.26 6.21 -3.25
N LEU A 53 -7.66 5.05 -2.92
CA LEU A 53 -7.22 4.02 -3.85
C LEU A 53 -6.15 4.46 -4.86
N TYR A 54 -5.50 5.59 -4.60
CA TYR A 54 -4.45 6.10 -5.45
C TYR A 54 -3.09 5.47 -5.14
N ILE A 55 -2.30 5.21 -6.19
CA ILE A 55 -0.93 4.75 -6.12
C ILE A 55 -0.02 5.87 -5.59
N GLY A 56 0.04 5.97 -4.27
CA GLY A 56 0.74 7.04 -3.57
C GLY A 56 1.54 6.57 -2.35
N GLY A 57 2.34 7.50 -1.83
CA GLY A 57 3.07 7.36 -0.56
C GLY A 57 4.32 6.46 -0.61
N PHE A 58 4.76 6.02 -1.79
CA PHE A 58 5.94 5.17 -1.90
C PHE A 58 7.22 6.00 -1.87
N ILE A 59 7.88 6.05 -0.71
CA ILE A 59 9.15 6.77 -0.51
C ILE A 59 9.01 8.27 -0.85
N GLY A 60 7.81 8.84 -0.67
CA GLY A 60 7.53 10.26 -0.89
C GLY A 60 7.13 10.64 -2.33
N GLU A 61 7.08 9.69 -3.27
CA GLU A 61 6.54 9.92 -4.61
C GLU A 61 5.04 9.61 -4.68
N TRP A 62 4.33 10.36 -5.53
CA TRP A 62 2.89 10.25 -5.74
C TRP A 62 2.59 10.15 -7.24
N GLY A 63 1.85 9.11 -7.63
CA GLY A 63 1.34 8.94 -8.98
C GLY A 63 2.36 8.42 -10.00
N PRO A 64 1.87 7.91 -11.15
CA PRO A 64 2.72 7.37 -12.22
C PRO A 64 3.56 8.45 -12.93
N THR A 65 3.24 9.74 -12.72
CA THR A 65 3.91 10.90 -13.32
C THR A 65 4.90 11.61 -12.39
N ALA A 66 5.27 10.99 -11.26
CA ALA A 66 6.22 11.58 -10.31
C ALA A 66 7.53 12.01 -11.03
N LYS A 67 8.13 13.14 -10.62
CA LYS A 67 9.29 13.79 -11.26
C LYS A 67 10.47 12.87 -11.61
N THR A 68 10.63 11.77 -10.89
CA THR A 68 11.63 10.72 -11.12
C THR A 68 11.00 9.40 -11.61
N GLY A 69 9.72 9.15 -11.30
CA GLY A 69 8.92 7.97 -11.67
C GLY A 69 9.46 6.62 -11.17
N THR A 70 10.72 6.54 -10.77
CA THR A 70 11.48 5.29 -10.63
C THR A 70 10.97 4.44 -9.48
N LYS A 71 10.49 5.07 -8.39
CA LYS A 71 10.06 4.36 -7.18
C LYS A 71 8.60 3.97 -7.25
N VAL A 72 7.71 4.86 -7.68
CA VAL A 72 6.31 4.50 -7.94
C VAL A 72 6.20 3.43 -9.03
N ASN A 73 6.97 3.54 -10.12
CA ASN A 73 6.96 2.50 -11.17
C ASN A 73 7.45 1.15 -10.66
N LYS A 74 8.45 1.13 -9.75
CA LYS A 74 8.87 -0.11 -9.09
C LYS A 74 7.75 -0.71 -8.24
N LYS A 75 6.99 0.11 -7.50
CA LYS A 75 5.82 -0.33 -6.74
C LYS A 75 4.74 -0.90 -7.66
N ILE A 76 4.41 -0.20 -8.74
CA ILE A 76 3.46 -0.66 -9.75
C ILE A 76 3.92 -2.01 -10.32
N ALA A 77 5.18 -2.14 -10.73
CA ALA A 77 5.72 -3.39 -11.26
C ALA A 77 5.65 -4.56 -10.25
N LEU A 78 5.89 -4.31 -8.96
CA LEU A 78 5.73 -5.32 -7.92
C LEU A 78 4.26 -5.73 -7.78
N LEU A 79 3.34 -4.76 -7.70
CA LEU A 79 1.91 -5.03 -7.59
C LEU A 79 1.35 -5.74 -8.83
N SER A 80 1.78 -5.36 -10.03
CA SER A 80 1.38 -6.01 -11.28
C SER A 80 1.86 -7.47 -11.34
N ARG A 81 3.05 -7.78 -10.80
CA ARG A 81 3.52 -9.18 -10.67
C ARG A 81 2.67 -10.00 -9.70
N GLU A 82 2.02 -9.35 -8.75
CA GLU A 82 1.06 -9.97 -7.84
C GLU A 82 -0.37 -10.02 -8.42
N GLY A 83 -0.60 -9.46 -9.60
CA GLY A 83 -1.92 -9.40 -10.25
C GLY A 83 -2.76 -8.17 -9.90
N VAL A 84 -2.20 -7.17 -9.21
CA VAL A 84 -2.87 -5.91 -8.90
C VAL A 84 -2.55 -4.86 -9.96
N THR A 85 -3.59 -4.28 -10.56
CA THR A 85 -3.47 -3.30 -11.64
C THR A 85 -4.01 -1.92 -11.23
N PHE A 86 -3.51 -0.89 -11.92
CA PHE A 86 -3.88 0.51 -11.71
C PHE A 86 -4.13 1.17 -13.06
N ASP A 87 -5.05 2.13 -13.08
CA ASP A 87 -5.41 2.89 -14.26
C ASP A 87 -4.27 3.85 -14.67
N GLN A 88 -4.42 4.48 -15.84
CA GLN A 88 -3.44 5.44 -16.36
C GLN A 88 -3.29 6.68 -15.46
N ARG A 89 -4.28 6.96 -14.62
CA ARG A 89 -4.26 8.09 -13.68
C ARG A 89 -3.55 7.71 -12.38
N GLY A 90 -3.43 6.42 -12.08
CA GLY A 90 -2.82 5.85 -10.88
C GLY A 90 -3.83 5.37 -9.83
N PHE A 91 -5.11 5.21 -10.15
CA PHE A 91 -6.10 4.63 -9.24
C PHE A 91 -6.17 3.12 -9.41
N LEU A 92 -6.50 2.41 -8.34
CA LEU A 92 -6.70 0.97 -8.36
C LEU A 92 -7.83 0.62 -9.34
N ASP A 93 -7.60 -0.33 -10.25
CA ASP A 93 -8.59 -0.69 -11.28
C ASP A 93 -9.82 -1.39 -10.70
N ASN A 94 -9.65 -2.14 -9.62
CA ASN A 94 -10.72 -2.89 -8.97
C ASN A 94 -10.60 -2.82 -7.44
N GLU A 95 -11.68 -2.38 -6.77
CA GLU A 95 -11.76 -2.35 -5.32
C GLU A 95 -11.70 -3.75 -4.68
N ASP A 96 -11.95 -4.82 -5.43
CA ASP A 96 -11.78 -6.19 -4.94
C ASP A 96 -10.36 -6.43 -4.44
N TYR A 97 -9.34 -5.78 -4.99
CA TYR A 97 -7.97 -5.92 -4.49
C TYR A 97 -7.80 -5.33 -3.08
N LEU A 98 -8.74 -4.54 -2.58
CA LEU A 98 -8.66 -3.93 -1.25
C LEU A 98 -8.89 -4.96 -0.14
N TRP A 99 -7.88 -5.10 0.72
CA TRP A 99 -7.91 -5.90 1.93
C TRP A 99 -8.09 -5.00 3.16
N LYS A 100 -9.16 -5.27 3.91
CA LYS A 100 -9.58 -4.50 5.09
C LYS A 100 -9.21 -5.18 6.42
N GLY A 101 -8.27 -6.12 6.40
CA GLY A 101 -8.00 -6.97 7.55
C GLY A 101 -8.86 -8.23 7.54
N SER A 102 -8.46 -9.24 8.30
CA SER A 102 -9.34 -10.35 8.63
C SER A 102 -10.47 -9.80 9.48
N SER A 103 -11.67 -9.66 8.91
CA SER A 103 -12.90 -9.46 9.66
C SER A 103 -13.18 -10.71 10.50
N SER A 104 -12.40 -10.95 11.55
CA SER A 104 -12.83 -11.79 12.68
C SER A 104 -13.38 -10.84 13.74
N PHE A 105 -14.44 -10.13 13.37
CA PHE A 105 -15.38 -9.53 14.31
C PHE A 105 -16.74 -9.43 13.62
N GLU A 106 -17.29 -10.59 13.27
CA GLU A 106 -18.73 -10.78 13.54
C GLU A 106 -18.87 -10.77 15.06
N ARG A 107 -19.49 -9.72 15.59
CA ARG A 107 -20.31 -9.75 16.79
C ARG A 107 -21.60 -9.01 16.49
#